data_AF-A0A264Y5G5-F1
#
_entry.id   AF-A0A264Y5G5-F1
#
_cell.length_a   1.000
_cell.length_b   1.000
_cell.length_c   1.000
_cell.angle_alpha   90.00
_cell.angle_beta   90.00
_cell.angle_gamma   90.00
#
_symmetry.space_group_name_H-M   'P 1'
#
loop_
_entity.id
_entity.type
_entity.pdbx_description
1 polymer ?
#
loop_
_entity_poly.entity_id
_entity_poly.type
_entity_poly.pdbx_seq_one_letter_code
_entity_poly.pdbx_strand_id
1 'polypeptide(L)'
;MRFQQNQRNKLKEHFKDHVFYKLCRRIHDAFLKHCPTIIVSSEELFVDAAETLDELLTERDIKAERCSELWSEKLSINRRDDANCVDMATSQAEVAMLFYTVMFGLESVNHSHYRCTLQKTLHSSISLMWNKQEKTNCENVEKILHNEIVPLTEDMLAWMKNYFISVESLTEEINKLLHPAKNQCIKPNNKEKVYYTLPYKCEDENLRIKRIDLVRRKCEEWGWLEVNTDVNDFVHFFSGKPRDCRLKWEASNAVLSFLITKLLDIKDCFDHITGCSPRAIVINQFKKSYDRHFERVDNNNKTKTEWIVRILNYKVPLELPQLPCNQGDDISNNALQEVFAGSLHITKDLHKYNE
;
A
#
# COMPACT_ATOMS: atom_id res chain seq x y z
N MET A 1 -1.52 0.97 20.36
CA MET A 1 -0.87 0.76 21.67
C MET A 1 -0.48 2.12 22.22
N ARG A 2 -0.87 2.43 23.47
CA ARG A 2 -0.66 3.75 24.10
C ARG A 2 0.82 4.16 24.16
N PHE A 3 1.09 5.45 24.03
CA PHE A 3 2.45 5.99 24.02
C PHE A 3 3.10 5.99 25.40
N GLN A 4 4.40 5.64 25.44
CA GLN A 4 5.21 5.77 26.65
C GLN A 4 5.47 7.25 26.98
N GLN A 5 5.71 7.56 28.26
CA GLN A 5 5.94 8.95 28.71
C GLN A 5 7.04 9.68 27.91
N ASN A 6 8.12 8.98 27.54
CA ASN A 6 9.20 9.54 26.73
C ASN A 6 8.71 9.96 25.33
N GLN A 7 7.86 9.15 24.68
CA GLN A 7 7.29 9.48 23.38
C GLN A 7 6.39 10.72 23.47
N ARG A 8 5.56 10.82 24.51
CA ARG A 8 4.70 12.00 24.75
C ARG A 8 5.53 13.26 24.95
N ASN A 9 6.57 13.19 25.80
CA ASN A 9 7.44 14.35 26.04
C ASN A 9 8.11 14.85 24.74
N LYS A 10 8.57 13.95 23.87
CA LYS A 10 9.15 14.32 22.57
C LYS A 10 8.15 15.04 21.66
N LEU A 11 6.95 14.50 21.51
CA LEU A 11 5.88 15.14 20.72
C LEU A 11 5.58 16.53 21.25
N LYS A 12 5.41 16.64 22.57
CA LYS A 12 5.11 17.90 23.24
C LYS A 12 6.21 18.95 23.01
N GLU A 13 7.47 18.58 23.16
CA GLU A 13 8.59 19.52 23.00
C GLU A 13 8.74 20.00 21.54
N HIS A 14 8.59 19.10 20.58
CA HIS A 14 8.74 19.41 19.16
C HIS A 14 7.57 20.22 18.61
N PHE A 15 6.33 19.84 18.96
CA PHE A 15 5.12 20.43 18.38
C PHE A 15 4.46 21.49 19.27
N LYS A 16 5.02 21.87 20.42
CA LYS A 16 4.42 22.85 21.37
C LYS A 16 3.86 24.11 20.72
N ASP A 17 4.53 24.59 19.68
CA ASP A 17 4.18 25.83 18.99
C ASP A 17 3.34 25.61 17.72
N HIS A 18 3.22 24.36 17.26
CA HIS A 18 2.46 23.98 16.08
C HIS A 18 0.95 24.19 16.31
N VAL A 19 0.28 24.88 15.39
CA VAL A 19 -1.13 25.29 15.58
C VAL A 19 -2.08 24.10 15.69
N PHE A 20 -1.88 23.05 14.88
CA PHE A 20 -2.71 21.84 14.96
C PHE A 20 -2.52 21.08 16.28
N TYR A 21 -1.32 21.11 16.87
CA TYR A 21 -1.08 20.52 18.19
C TYR A 21 -1.75 21.36 19.30
N LYS A 22 -1.70 22.69 19.20
CA LYS A 22 -2.44 23.60 20.09
C LYS A 22 -3.95 23.35 20.01
N LEU A 23 -4.49 23.13 18.81
CA LEU A 23 -5.90 22.75 18.61
C LEU A 23 -6.22 21.44 19.34
N CYS A 24 -5.43 20.38 19.10
CA CYS A 24 -5.61 19.08 19.77
C CYS A 24 -5.62 19.22 21.30
N ARG A 25 -4.70 20.01 21.86
CA ARG A 25 -4.66 20.27 23.30
C ARG A 25 -5.91 20.97 23.83
N ARG A 26 -6.41 22.01 23.15
CA ARG A 26 -7.62 22.73 23.58
C ARG A 26 -8.87 21.86 23.50
N ILE A 27 -8.97 21.06 22.45
CA ILE A 27 -10.08 20.09 22.30
C ILE A 27 -10.00 19.04 23.40
N HIS A 28 -8.81 18.49 23.65
CA HIS A 28 -8.58 17.53 24.74
C HIS A 28 -8.98 18.10 26.10
N ASP A 29 -8.53 19.30 26.45
CA ASP A 29 -8.87 19.97 27.70
C ASP A 29 -10.38 20.25 27.81
N ALA A 30 -11.04 20.60 26.71
CA ALA A 30 -12.50 20.79 26.66
C ALA A 30 -13.26 19.46 26.88
N PHE A 31 -12.80 18.39 26.26
CA PHE A 31 -13.38 17.06 26.43
C PHE A 31 -13.17 16.51 27.83
N LEU A 32 -12.02 16.76 28.47
CA LEU A 32 -11.80 16.37 29.87
C LEU A 32 -12.72 17.10 30.85
N LYS A 33 -13.12 18.35 30.56
CA LYS A 33 -14.13 19.06 31.36
C LYS A 33 -15.51 18.37 31.30
N HIS A 34 -15.84 17.72 30.18
CA HIS A 34 -17.10 17.00 29.99
C HIS A 34 -17.03 15.53 30.43
N CYS A 35 -15.93 14.86 30.11
CA CYS A 35 -15.70 13.44 30.37
C CYS A 35 -14.32 13.24 31.03
N PRO A 36 -14.23 13.34 32.37
CA PRO A 36 -12.95 13.23 33.10
C PRO A 36 -12.32 11.83 33.06
N THR A 37 -13.05 10.82 32.56
CA THR A 37 -12.59 9.43 32.47
C THR A 37 -11.73 9.16 31.23
N ILE A 38 -11.62 10.12 30.31
CA ILE A 38 -10.77 10.00 29.11
C ILE A 38 -9.33 9.72 29.52
N ILE A 39 -8.72 8.70 28.89
CA ILE A 39 -7.34 8.27 29.16
C ILE A 39 -6.38 8.60 28.02
N VAL A 40 -6.90 8.80 26.80
CA VAL A 40 -6.14 9.38 25.68
C VAL A 40 -5.45 10.66 26.14
N SER A 41 -4.14 10.76 25.91
CA SER A 41 -3.39 12.00 26.11
C SER A 41 -3.53 12.93 24.91
N SER A 42 -3.30 14.24 25.12
CA SER A 42 -3.32 15.22 24.03
C SER A 42 -2.34 14.90 22.89
N GLU A 43 -1.23 14.23 23.21
CA GLU A 43 -0.24 13.76 22.25
C GLU A 43 -0.73 12.58 21.42
N GLU A 44 -1.44 11.64 22.02
CA GLU A 44 -2.06 10.51 21.30
C GLU A 44 -3.17 11.02 20.39
N LEU A 45 -4.03 11.91 20.88
CA LEU A 45 -5.05 12.59 20.08
C LEU A 45 -4.41 13.31 18.88
N PHE A 46 -3.30 14.01 19.09
CA PHE A 46 -2.61 14.72 18.01
C PHE A 46 -2.11 13.77 16.91
N VAL A 47 -1.53 12.63 17.28
CA VAL A 47 -1.06 11.65 16.30
C VAL A 47 -2.22 11.02 15.53
N ASP A 48 -3.26 10.58 16.23
CA ASP A 48 -4.43 9.97 15.59
C ASP A 48 -5.18 10.97 14.69
N ALA A 49 -5.26 12.23 15.12
CA ALA A 49 -5.88 13.31 14.36
C ALA A 49 -5.06 13.69 13.13
N ALA A 50 -3.73 13.70 13.22
CA ALA A 50 -2.85 13.95 12.07
C ALA A 50 -2.99 12.85 11.01
N GLU A 51 -2.94 11.58 11.44
CA GLU A 51 -3.11 10.42 10.55
C GLU A 51 -4.47 10.47 9.84
N THR A 52 -5.53 10.72 10.61
CA THR A 52 -6.88 10.75 10.08
C THR A 52 -7.07 11.96 9.15
N LEU A 53 -6.58 13.13 9.52
CA LEU A 53 -6.65 14.32 8.67
C LEU A 53 -5.94 14.08 7.33
N ASP A 54 -4.76 13.46 7.33
CA ASP A 54 -4.00 13.17 6.12
C ASP A 54 -4.70 12.15 5.21
N GLU A 55 -5.33 11.12 5.79
CA GLU A 55 -6.18 10.17 5.06
C GLU A 55 -7.34 10.89 4.36
N LEU A 56 -8.08 11.73 5.09
CA LEU A 56 -9.24 12.46 4.56
C LEU A 56 -8.87 13.52 3.52
N LEU A 57 -7.70 14.15 3.64
CA LEU A 57 -7.21 15.10 2.63
C LEU A 57 -6.77 14.40 1.34
N THR A 58 -6.33 13.15 1.43
CA THR A 58 -5.90 12.34 0.28
C THR A 58 -7.07 11.70 -0.46
N GLU A 59 -8.06 11.19 0.27
CA GLU A 59 -9.28 10.60 -0.28
C GLU A 59 -10.26 11.69 -0.73
N ARG A 60 -10.27 11.98 -2.04
CA ARG A 60 -11.05 13.11 -2.62
C ARG A 60 -12.57 12.98 -2.56
N ASP A 61 -13.12 11.83 -2.11
CA ASP A 61 -14.57 11.62 -2.07
C ASP A 61 -14.96 10.56 -1.02
N ILE A 62 -15.21 10.99 0.21
CA ILE A 62 -15.57 10.10 1.32
C ILE A 62 -17.08 10.11 1.50
N LYS A 63 -17.70 8.94 1.33
CA LYS A 63 -19.13 8.73 1.58
C LYS A 63 -19.43 8.55 3.07
N ALA A 64 -20.69 8.77 3.45
CA ALA A 64 -21.16 8.59 4.84
C ALA A 64 -20.90 7.18 5.40
N GLU A 65 -20.94 6.15 4.55
CA GLU A 65 -20.61 4.77 4.90
C GLU A 65 -19.16 4.65 5.40
N ARG A 66 -18.19 5.25 4.69
CA ARG A 66 -16.78 5.25 5.09
C ARG A 66 -16.54 6.00 6.39
N CYS A 67 -17.29 7.08 6.67
CA CYS A 67 -17.22 7.77 7.98
C CYS A 67 -17.70 6.88 9.13
N SER A 68 -18.77 6.09 8.92
CA SER A 68 -19.26 5.14 9.93
C SER A 68 -18.30 3.96 10.13
N GLU A 69 -17.65 3.50 9.06
CA GLU A 69 -16.59 2.50 9.14
C GLU A 69 -15.39 3.03 9.94
N LEU A 70 -14.90 4.24 9.62
CA LEU A 70 -13.79 4.89 10.32
C LEU A 70 -14.09 5.06 11.82
N TRP A 71 -15.32 5.44 12.17
CA TRP A 71 -15.74 5.49 13.58
C TRP A 71 -15.60 4.13 14.24
N SER A 72 -16.10 3.08 13.59
CA SER A 72 -16.09 1.71 14.12
C SER A 72 -14.67 1.13 14.22
N GLU A 73 -13.81 1.47 13.25
CA GLU A 73 -12.38 1.12 13.24
C GLU A 73 -11.65 1.76 14.42
N LYS A 74 -11.75 3.10 14.57
CA LYS A 74 -11.09 3.84 15.66
C LYS A 74 -11.61 3.39 17.03
N LEU A 75 -12.91 3.15 17.16
CA LEU A 75 -13.50 2.61 18.40
C LEU A 75 -12.94 1.22 18.75
N SER A 76 -12.80 0.35 17.75
CA SER A 76 -12.24 -0.99 17.95
C SER A 76 -10.76 -0.96 18.32
N ILE A 77 -10.01 0.00 17.78
CA ILE A 77 -8.60 0.23 18.11
C ILE A 77 -8.47 0.68 19.56
N ASN A 78 -9.18 1.73 19.98
CA ASN A 78 -9.13 2.22 21.38
C ASN A 78 -9.46 1.08 22.36
N ARG A 79 -10.55 0.34 22.09
CA ARG A 79 -10.95 -0.77 22.96
C ARG A 79 -9.93 -1.91 23.04
N ARG A 80 -9.21 -2.18 21.95
CA ARG A 80 -8.15 -3.18 21.93
C ARG A 80 -6.94 -2.70 22.72
N ASP A 81 -6.55 -1.46 22.51
CA ASP A 81 -5.39 -0.84 23.16
C ASP A 81 -5.57 -0.68 24.66
N ASP A 82 -6.81 -0.49 25.11
CA ASP A 82 -7.14 -0.31 26.52
C ASP A 82 -7.58 -1.61 27.21
N ALA A 83 -7.61 -2.76 26.51
CA ALA A 83 -7.95 -4.07 27.08
C ALA A 83 -9.23 -4.11 27.97
N ASN A 84 -10.22 -3.26 27.68
CA ASN A 84 -11.44 -3.00 28.48
C ASN A 84 -11.23 -2.28 29.83
N CYS A 85 -10.15 -1.54 30.01
CA CYS A 85 -9.91 -0.69 31.19
C CYS A 85 -10.87 0.52 31.27
N VAL A 86 -11.49 0.92 30.17
CA VAL A 86 -12.46 2.01 30.09
C VAL A 86 -13.80 1.51 29.57
N ASP A 87 -14.87 2.14 30.04
CA ASP A 87 -16.23 1.81 29.61
C ASP A 87 -16.50 2.25 28.16
N MET A 88 -17.64 1.79 27.64
CA MET A 88 -18.04 2.09 26.27
C MET A 88 -18.24 3.59 26.04
N ALA A 89 -18.81 4.29 27.03
CA ALA A 89 -19.11 5.72 26.91
C ALA A 89 -17.82 6.55 26.80
N THR A 90 -16.79 6.21 27.58
CA THR A 90 -15.46 6.83 27.54
C THR A 90 -14.80 6.58 26.19
N SER A 91 -14.81 5.33 25.71
CA SER A 91 -14.23 5.03 24.39
C SER A 91 -14.96 5.78 23.26
N GLN A 92 -16.29 5.95 23.36
CA GLN A 92 -17.05 6.75 22.39
C GLN A 92 -16.72 8.24 22.49
N ALA A 93 -16.51 8.78 23.69
CA ALA A 93 -16.08 10.16 23.89
C ALA A 93 -14.68 10.40 23.30
N GLU A 94 -13.76 9.44 23.42
CA GLU A 94 -12.43 9.51 22.81
C GLU A 94 -12.49 9.55 21.27
N VAL A 95 -13.34 8.73 20.65
CA VAL A 95 -13.53 8.76 19.19
C VAL A 95 -14.24 10.05 18.75
N ALA A 96 -15.22 10.53 19.51
CA ALA A 96 -15.85 11.82 19.24
C ALA A 96 -14.82 12.96 19.29
N MET A 97 -13.94 12.96 20.29
CA MET A 97 -12.85 13.94 20.45
C MET A 97 -11.92 13.96 19.23
N LEU A 98 -11.53 12.79 18.73
CA LEU A 98 -10.78 12.66 17.49
C LEU A 98 -11.53 13.28 16.31
N PHE A 99 -12.80 12.94 16.13
CA PHE A 99 -13.59 13.40 14.99
C PHE A 99 -13.82 14.92 15.02
N TYR A 100 -14.09 15.52 16.19
CA TYR A 100 -14.16 16.98 16.32
C TYR A 100 -12.82 17.63 15.95
N THR A 101 -11.70 17.08 16.42
CA THR A 101 -10.36 17.59 16.08
C THR A 101 -10.12 17.62 14.58
N VAL A 102 -10.46 16.54 13.89
CA VAL A 102 -10.34 16.44 12.44
C VAL A 102 -11.31 17.38 11.74
N MET A 103 -12.56 17.51 12.21
CA MET A 103 -13.54 18.45 11.65
C MET A 103 -13.06 19.89 11.68
N PHE A 104 -12.46 20.35 12.79
CA PHE A 104 -11.90 21.70 12.89
C PHE A 104 -10.66 21.88 11.99
N GLY A 105 -9.85 20.84 11.81
CA GLY A 105 -8.79 20.82 10.80
C GLY A 105 -9.35 21.02 9.39
N LEU A 106 -10.38 20.26 9.02
CA LEU A 106 -11.03 20.31 7.71
C LEU A 106 -11.79 21.61 7.45
N GLU A 107 -12.32 22.28 8.48
CA GLU A 107 -12.97 23.59 8.35
C GLU A 107 -12.04 24.63 7.74
N SER A 108 -10.75 24.46 8.02
CA SER A 108 -9.69 25.38 7.64
C SER A 108 -9.27 25.19 6.17
N VAL A 109 -9.78 24.16 5.49
CA VAL A 109 -9.49 23.89 4.08
C VAL A 109 -10.35 24.83 3.22
N ASN A 110 -9.72 25.59 2.31
CA ASN A 110 -10.43 26.50 1.41
C ASN A 110 -11.11 25.77 0.24
N HIS A 111 -11.97 24.78 0.53
CA HIS A 111 -12.69 24.00 -0.46
C HIS A 111 -14.03 23.51 0.09
N SER A 112 -15.12 23.77 -0.65
CA SER A 112 -16.51 23.62 -0.18
C SER A 112 -16.87 22.20 0.23
N HIS A 113 -16.31 21.18 -0.42
CA HIS A 113 -16.52 19.78 -0.05
C HIS A 113 -16.12 19.52 1.41
N TYR A 114 -14.93 19.97 1.83
CA TYR A 114 -14.41 19.71 3.17
C TYR A 114 -15.16 20.53 4.22
N ARG A 115 -15.37 21.83 3.95
CA ARG A 115 -16.05 22.75 4.89
C ARG A 115 -17.53 22.46 5.10
N CYS A 116 -18.21 21.89 4.10
CA CYS A 116 -19.66 21.68 4.17
C CYS A 116 -20.04 20.20 4.16
N THR A 117 -19.67 19.47 3.12
CA THR A 117 -20.15 18.09 2.94
C THR A 117 -19.53 17.16 3.97
N LEU A 118 -18.20 17.09 4.01
CA LEU A 118 -17.48 16.17 4.89
C LEU A 118 -17.69 16.53 6.38
N GLN A 119 -17.66 17.82 6.72
CA GLN A 119 -18.00 18.26 8.08
C GLN A 119 -19.39 17.82 8.52
N LYS A 120 -20.42 18.01 7.69
CA LYS A 120 -21.79 17.57 8.03
C LYS A 120 -21.87 16.06 8.20
N THR A 121 -21.18 15.31 7.34
CA THR A 121 -21.15 13.85 7.40
C THR A 121 -20.48 13.36 8.68
N LEU A 122 -19.33 13.93 9.05
CA LEU A 122 -18.64 13.60 10.29
C LEU A 122 -19.49 13.96 11.52
N HIS A 123 -20.07 15.17 11.55
CA HIS A 123 -20.94 15.61 12.64
C HIS A 123 -22.16 14.71 12.83
N SER A 124 -22.79 14.30 11.71
CA SER A 124 -23.94 13.38 11.73
C SER A 124 -23.55 12.01 12.28
N SER A 125 -22.33 11.53 11.96
CA SER A 125 -21.79 10.28 12.50
C SER A 125 -21.57 10.37 14.01
N ILE A 126 -20.95 11.44 14.49
CA ILE A 126 -20.76 11.69 15.94
C ILE A 126 -22.12 11.73 16.64
N SER A 127 -23.06 12.51 16.12
CA SER A 127 -24.39 12.66 16.70
C SER A 127 -25.13 11.32 16.78
N LEU A 128 -25.06 10.50 15.73
CA LEU A 128 -25.70 9.18 15.70
C LEU A 128 -25.06 8.20 16.69
N MET A 129 -23.73 8.19 16.77
CA MET A 129 -22.99 7.15 17.48
C MET A 129 -22.74 7.48 18.94
N TRP A 130 -22.52 8.76 19.28
CA TRP A 130 -22.19 9.20 20.64
C TRP A 130 -23.41 9.61 21.46
N ASN A 131 -24.41 10.24 20.83
CA ASN A 131 -25.65 10.63 21.53
C ASN A 131 -26.65 9.47 21.69
N LYS A 132 -26.28 8.24 21.28
CA LYS A 132 -27.16 7.06 21.36
C LYS A 132 -27.59 6.74 22.80
N GLN A 133 -26.72 7.03 23.77
CA GLN A 133 -26.97 6.79 25.20
C GLN A 133 -27.38 8.06 25.94
N GLU A 134 -26.80 9.21 25.58
CA GLU A 134 -27.09 10.50 26.20
C GLU A 134 -27.22 11.58 25.12
N LYS A 135 -28.43 12.12 24.96
CA LYS A 135 -28.80 12.96 23.81
C LYS A 135 -28.09 14.32 23.76
N THR A 136 -27.50 14.75 24.87
CA THR A 136 -26.95 16.10 25.06
C THR A 136 -25.42 16.16 24.99
N ASN A 137 -24.71 15.05 24.72
CA ASN A 137 -23.25 15.03 24.71
C ASN A 137 -22.64 16.03 23.72
N CYS A 138 -23.11 16.03 22.47
CA CYS A 138 -22.63 16.96 21.45
C CYS A 138 -22.90 18.42 21.86
N GLU A 139 -24.12 18.75 22.29
CA GLU A 139 -24.50 20.12 22.66
C GLU A 139 -23.67 20.65 23.84
N ASN A 140 -23.38 19.80 24.82
CA ASN A 140 -22.61 20.19 26.00
C ASN A 140 -21.15 20.47 25.64
N VAL A 141 -20.54 19.62 24.81
CA VAL A 141 -19.15 19.80 24.40
C VAL A 141 -18.98 20.94 23.40
N GLU A 142 -19.88 21.11 22.44
CA GLU A 142 -19.82 22.19 21.45
C GLU A 142 -19.84 23.59 22.09
N LYS A 143 -20.61 23.77 23.18
CA LYS A 143 -20.62 25.03 23.96
C LYS A 143 -19.25 25.34 24.56
N ILE A 144 -18.52 24.33 25.01
CA ILE A 144 -17.18 24.48 25.57
C ILE A 144 -16.19 24.77 24.44
N LEU A 145 -16.24 23.96 23.38
CA LEU A 145 -15.31 24.04 22.24
C LEU A 145 -15.35 25.38 21.53
N HIS A 146 -16.53 25.99 21.37
CA HIS A 146 -16.66 27.27 20.67
C HIS A 146 -15.73 28.35 21.24
N ASN A 147 -15.72 28.51 22.57
CA ASN A 147 -14.88 29.52 23.23
C ASN A 147 -13.39 29.18 23.18
N GLU A 148 -13.06 27.88 23.26
CA GLU A 148 -11.67 27.42 23.30
C GLU A 148 -10.99 27.50 21.92
N ILE A 149 -11.73 27.34 20.83
CA ILE A 149 -11.17 27.20 19.47
C ILE A 149 -11.09 28.52 18.72
N VAL A 150 -12.02 29.46 18.95
CA VAL A 150 -12.04 30.78 18.27
C VAL A 150 -10.67 31.48 18.21
N PRO A 151 -9.83 31.48 19.27
CA PRO A 151 -8.52 32.13 19.21
C PRO A 151 -7.50 31.45 18.28
N LEU A 152 -7.75 30.24 17.80
CA LEU A 152 -6.86 29.50 16.89
C LEU A 152 -7.32 29.54 15.42
N THR A 153 -8.51 30.08 15.13
CA THR A 153 -9.13 29.99 13.80
C THR A 153 -8.28 30.60 12.69
N GLU A 154 -7.76 31.81 12.88
CA GLU A 154 -6.93 32.49 11.86
C GLU A 154 -5.61 31.75 11.62
N ASP A 155 -4.93 31.31 12.68
CA ASP A 155 -3.67 30.56 12.58
C ASP A 155 -3.89 29.21 11.89
N MET A 156 -5.02 28.55 12.17
CA MET A 156 -5.41 27.28 11.54
C MET A 156 -5.69 27.45 10.05
N LEU A 157 -6.41 28.52 9.65
CA LEU A 157 -6.64 28.86 8.25
C LEU A 157 -5.33 29.14 7.51
N ALA A 158 -4.44 29.91 8.12
CA ALA A 158 -3.14 30.24 7.55
C ALA A 158 -2.27 28.99 7.36
N TRP A 159 -2.21 28.12 8.37
CA TRP A 159 -1.50 26.85 8.31
C TRP A 159 -2.09 25.92 7.25
N MET A 160 -3.40 25.70 7.27
CA MET A 160 -4.08 24.75 6.37
C MET A 160 -3.95 25.16 4.90
N LYS A 161 -3.93 26.46 4.60
CA LYS A 161 -3.68 26.96 3.23
C LYS A 161 -2.34 26.48 2.67
N ASN A 162 -1.30 26.45 3.48
CA ASN A 162 0.03 25.99 3.09
C ASN A 162 0.11 24.45 3.14
N TYR A 163 -0.49 23.85 4.16
CA TYR A 163 -0.48 22.42 4.39
C TYR A 163 -1.19 21.64 3.27
N PHE A 164 -2.35 22.12 2.83
CA PHE A 164 -3.18 21.44 1.82
C PHE A 164 -2.49 21.29 0.45
N ILE A 165 -1.54 22.15 0.12
CA ILE A 165 -0.77 22.09 -1.13
C ILE A 165 0.63 21.48 -0.94
N SER A 166 1.00 21.17 0.29
CA SER A 166 2.30 20.61 0.63
C SER A 166 2.40 19.14 0.22
N VAL A 167 3.61 18.70 -0.13
CA VAL A 167 3.94 17.27 -0.28
C VAL A 167 4.25 16.63 1.07
N GLU A 168 4.62 17.44 2.06
CA GLU A 168 4.96 16.99 3.40
C GLU A 168 3.70 16.81 4.24
N SER A 169 3.57 15.64 4.87
CA SER A 169 2.48 15.34 5.79
C SER A 169 2.94 15.37 7.24
N LEU A 170 2.04 15.79 8.12
CA LEU A 170 2.24 15.85 9.56
C LEU A 170 2.42 14.44 10.13
N THR A 171 1.74 13.45 9.55
CA THR A 171 1.95 12.04 9.87
C THR A 171 3.39 11.59 9.62
N GLU A 172 4.00 12.00 8.50
CA GLU A 172 5.40 11.68 8.23
C GLU A 172 6.35 12.37 9.21
N GLU A 173 6.11 13.63 9.55
CA GLU A 173 6.91 14.37 10.52
C GLU A 173 6.86 13.73 11.92
N ILE A 174 5.66 13.41 12.39
CA ILE A 174 5.41 12.72 13.65
C ILE A 174 6.14 11.38 13.69
N ASN A 175 6.05 10.58 12.62
CA ASN A 175 6.70 9.29 12.54
C ASN A 175 8.24 9.40 12.60
N LYS A 176 8.82 10.39 11.92
CA LYS A 176 10.26 10.68 11.98
C LYS A 176 10.70 11.04 13.41
N LEU A 177 9.87 11.77 14.14
CA LEU A 177 10.16 12.21 15.51
C LEU A 177 10.01 11.10 16.57
N LEU A 178 8.96 10.27 16.46
CA LEU A 178 8.63 9.21 17.42
C LEU A 178 9.47 7.96 17.24
N HIS A 179 9.86 7.70 15.99
CA HIS A 179 10.78 6.65 15.62
C HIS A 179 12.07 7.28 15.06
N PRO A 180 12.74 8.17 15.83
CA PRO A 180 14.03 8.68 15.40
C PRO A 180 14.94 7.47 15.40
N ALA A 181 15.61 7.22 14.29
CA ALA A 181 16.40 6.02 14.10
C ALA A 181 17.34 5.81 15.32
N LYS A 182 16.97 4.89 16.23
CA LYS A 182 17.96 4.23 17.09
C LYS A 182 18.96 3.62 16.12
N ASN A 183 20.24 3.65 16.46
CA ASN A 183 21.32 2.94 15.76
C ASN A 183 21.05 1.41 15.69
N GLN A 184 20.03 1.01 14.94
CA GLN A 184 20.03 -0.13 14.07
C GLN A 184 20.44 0.44 12.72
N CYS A 185 21.43 -0.18 12.08
CA CYS A 185 21.79 0.09 10.70
C CYS A 185 20.57 -0.14 9.78
N ILE A 186 19.66 0.83 9.70
CA ILE A 186 18.67 0.97 8.65
C ILE A 186 19.00 2.30 7.98
N LYS A 187 19.78 2.17 6.91
CA LYS A 187 20.19 3.26 6.03
C LYS A 187 18.97 4.06 5.55
N PRO A 188 19.12 5.38 5.35
CA PRO A 188 18.02 6.27 4.97
C PRO A 188 17.42 5.80 3.65
N ASN A 189 16.11 5.62 3.60
CA ASN A 189 15.39 5.50 2.33
C ASN A 189 14.55 6.77 2.12
N ASN A 190 15.24 7.91 2.07
CA ASN A 190 14.95 8.89 1.03
C ASN A 190 15.68 8.44 -0.25
N LYS A 191 15.41 7.20 -0.68
CA LYS A 191 15.69 6.79 -2.04
C LYS A 191 14.37 6.96 -2.74
N GLU A 192 14.36 7.89 -3.69
CA GLU A 192 13.47 7.85 -4.86
C GLU A 192 12.98 6.42 -5.06
N LYS A 193 11.66 6.17 -5.08
CA LYS A 193 11.13 4.81 -5.27
C LYS A 193 11.69 4.28 -6.60
N VAL A 194 12.76 3.50 -6.52
CA VAL A 194 13.41 2.97 -7.72
C VAL A 194 12.55 1.81 -8.19
N TYR A 195 11.94 2.01 -9.36
CA TYR A 195 11.15 1.03 -10.09
C TYR A 195 12.08 0.04 -10.78
N TYR A 196 12.61 -0.90 -9.99
CA TYR A 196 13.56 -1.89 -10.50
C TYR A 196 12.90 -2.83 -11.50
N THR A 197 13.56 -3.00 -12.64
CA THR A 197 13.25 -4.02 -13.65
C THR A 197 14.28 -5.15 -13.59
N LEU A 198 13.93 -6.32 -14.11
CA LEU A 198 14.81 -7.49 -14.16
C LEU A 198 15.90 -7.30 -15.23
N PRO A 199 17.20 -7.42 -14.89
CA PRO A 199 18.29 -7.25 -15.86
C PRO A 199 18.57 -8.54 -16.61
N TYR A 200 17.74 -8.83 -17.61
CA TYR A 200 17.82 -10.06 -18.39
C TYR A 200 18.98 -10.00 -19.41
N LYS A 201 19.93 -10.95 -19.32
CA LYS A 201 21.23 -10.93 -20.04
C LYS A 201 21.21 -11.41 -21.50
N CYS A 202 20.05 -11.70 -22.07
CA CYS A 202 19.99 -12.23 -23.43
C CYS A 202 20.43 -11.15 -24.45
N GLU A 203 21.63 -11.30 -25.02
CA GLU A 203 22.23 -10.33 -25.96
C GLU A 203 21.52 -10.32 -27.33
N ASP A 204 20.97 -11.45 -27.76
CA ASP A 204 20.15 -11.53 -28.98
C ASP A 204 18.77 -10.92 -28.71
N GLU A 205 18.58 -9.68 -29.16
CA GLU A 205 17.34 -8.94 -28.93
C GLU A 205 16.10 -9.63 -29.55
N ASN A 206 16.25 -10.34 -30.67
CA ASN A 206 15.13 -11.07 -31.28
C ASN A 206 14.73 -12.27 -30.43
N LEU A 207 15.72 -13.03 -29.95
CA LEU A 207 15.48 -14.15 -29.03
C LEU A 207 14.92 -13.65 -27.69
N ARG A 208 15.46 -12.54 -27.19
CA ARG A 208 15.04 -11.87 -25.96
C ARG A 208 13.55 -11.50 -26.01
N ILE A 209 13.14 -10.76 -27.05
CA ILE A 209 11.74 -10.34 -27.23
C ILE A 209 10.83 -11.56 -27.36
N LYS A 210 11.19 -12.56 -28.17
CA LYS A 210 10.39 -13.79 -28.33
C LYS A 210 10.17 -14.52 -27.02
N ARG A 211 11.21 -14.68 -26.20
CA ARG A 211 11.12 -15.36 -24.89
C ARG A 211 10.25 -14.57 -23.92
N ILE A 212 10.44 -13.25 -23.84
CA ILE A 212 9.65 -12.39 -22.95
C ILE A 212 8.17 -12.38 -23.37
N ASP A 213 7.86 -12.27 -24.66
CA ASP A 213 6.48 -12.29 -25.13
C ASP A 213 5.81 -13.64 -24.87
N LEU A 214 6.53 -14.76 -24.99
CA LEU A 214 6.02 -16.07 -24.61
C LEU A 214 5.66 -16.12 -23.11
N VAL A 215 6.50 -15.56 -22.25
CA VAL A 215 6.20 -15.45 -20.81
C VAL A 215 4.97 -14.59 -20.56
N ARG A 216 4.84 -13.44 -21.25
CA ARG A 216 3.68 -12.54 -21.14
C ARG A 216 2.39 -13.29 -21.44
N ARG A 217 2.32 -13.95 -22.60
CA ARG A 217 1.14 -14.71 -23.04
C ARG A 217 0.78 -15.81 -22.05
N LYS A 218 1.75 -16.53 -21.50
CA LYS A 218 1.49 -17.58 -20.49
C LYS A 218 0.99 -17.00 -19.17
N CYS A 219 1.54 -15.86 -18.74
CA CYS A 219 1.05 -15.18 -17.55
C CYS A 219 -0.39 -14.66 -17.72
N GLU A 220 -0.75 -14.16 -18.90
CA GLU A 220 -2.13 -13.78 -19.24
C GLU A 220 -3.05 -15.02 -19.29
N GLU A 221 -2.64 -16.09 -19.98
CA GLU A 221 -3.39 -17.37 -20.10
C GLU A 221 -3.67 -17.99 -18.72
N TRP A 222 -2.75 -17.87 -17.77
CA TRP A 222 -2.89 -18.41 -16.42
C TRP A 222 -3.61 -17.46 -15.45
N GLY A 223 -4.01 -16.27 -15.89
CA GLY A 223 -4.63 -15.25 -15.04
C GLY A 223 -3.68 -14.66 -13.99
N TRP A 224 -2.38 -14.63 -14.28
CA TRP A 224 -1.37 -14.00 -13.42
C TRP A 224 -1.20 -12.51 -13.73
N LEU A 225 -1.37 -12.13 -14.99
CA LEU A 225 -1.37 -10.73 -15.46
C LEU A 225 -2.73 -10.33 -16.01
N GLU A 226 -3.01 -9.02 -15.99
CA GLU A 226 -4.17 -8.43 -16.67
C GLU A 226 -4.16 -8.79 -18.17
N VAL A 227 -5.33 -9.16 -18.70
CA VAL A 227 -5.48 -9.48 -20.12
C VAL A 227 -5.18 -8.24 -20.96
N ASN A 228 -4.44 -8.41 -22.07
CA ASN A 228 -3.95 -7.31 -22.92
C ASN A 228 -2.94 -6.40 -22.20
N THR A 229 -2.04 -6.98 -21.40
CA THR A 229 -0.92 -6.23 -20.83
C THR A 229 -0.07 -5.64 -21.96
N ASP A 230 0.31 -4.36 -21.83
CA ASP A 230 1.12 -3.67 -22.84
C ASP A 230 2.46 -4.40 -23.07
N VAL A 231 2.70 -4.74 -24.34
CA VAL A 231 3.86 -5.54 -24.74
C VAL A 231 5.16 -4.80 -24.45
N ASN A 232 5.19 -3.48 -24.65
CA ASN A 232 6.40 -2.69 -24.44
C ASN A 232 6.73 -2.58 -22.96
N ASP A 233 5.76 -2.29 -22.11
CA ASP A 233 5.94 -2.21 -20.66
C ASP A 233 6.37 -3.56 -20.09
N PHE A 234 5.84 -4.68 -20.58
CA PHE A 234 6.31 -6.01 -20.18
C PHE A 234 7.73 -6.29 -20.66
N VAL A 235 8.10 -5.94 -21.89
CA VAL A 235 9.48 -6.09 -22.40
C VAL A 235 10.47 -5.20 -21.62
N HIS A 236 10.05 -3.98 -21.27
CA HIS A 236 10.85 -3.06 -20.48
C HIS A 236 11.04 -3.51 -19.04
N PHE A 237 10.11 -4.30 -18.49
CA PHE A 237 10.28 -4.92 -17.18
C PHE A 237 11.46 -5.90 -17.13
N PHE A 238 11.98 -6.35 -18.27
CA PHE A 238 13.19 -7.17 -18.38
C PHE A 238 14.42 -6.40 -18.90
N SER A 239 14.41 -5.06 -18.83
CA SER A 239 15.49 -4.22 -19.38
C SER A 239 16.67 -3.98 -18.45
N GLY A 240 16.52 -4.24 -17.14
CA GLY A 240 17.50 -3.86 -16.12
C GLY A 240 17.61 -2.35 -15.85
N LYS A 241 16.85 -1.49 -16.55
CA LYS A 241 16.85 -0.04 -16.35
C LYS A 241 15.68 0.39 -15.47
N PRO A 242 15.89 1.21 -14.42
CA PRO A 242 14.81 1.69 -13.59
C PRO A 242 13.69 2.37 -14.40
N ARG A 243 12.48 1.82 -14.34
CA ARG A 243 11.28 2.31 -15.04
C ARG A 243 10.02 1.72 -14.41
N ASP A 244 9.02 2.56 -14.16
CA ASP A 244 7.68 2.08 -13.81
C ASP A 244 7.01 1.47 -15.05
N CYS A 245 6.80 0.15 -15.03
CA CYS A 245 6.22 -0.61 -16.14
C CYS A 245 4.70 -0.80 -15.99
N ARG A 246 4.03 -0.13 -15.04
CA ARG A 246 2.55 -0.13 -14.90
C ARG A 246 1.86 -1.51 -15.01
N LEU A 247 2.57 -2.58 -14.67
CA LEU A 247 2.09 -3.95 -14.81
C LEU A 247 1.09 -4.25 -13.69
N LYS A 248 -0.07 -4.81 -14.06
CA LYS A 248 -1.06 -5.28 -13.09
C LYS A 248 -0.98 -6.79 -12.91
N TRP A 249 -0.74 -7.20 -11.66
CA TRP A 249 -0.67 -8.59 -11.24
C TRP A 249 -1.96 -9.01 -10.55
N GLU A 250 -2.57 -10.09 -11.03
CA GLU A 250 -3.89 -10.59 -10.62
C GLU A 250 -3.82 -11.83 -9.74
N ALA A 251 -2.77 -12.66 -9.89
CA ALA A 251 -2.58 -13.82 -9.01
C ALA A 251 -2.16 -13.40 -7.59
N SER A 252 -2.10 -14.37 -6.67
CA SER A 252 -1.74 -14.08 -5.28
C SER A 252 -0.33 -13.49 -5.13
N ASN A 253 -0.14 -12.65 -4.11
CA ASN A 253 1.14 -12.00 -3.84
C ASN A 253 2.26 -13.02 -3.52
N ALA A 254 1.90 -14.20 -3.00
CA ALA A 254 2.83 -15.31 -2.78
C ALA A 254 3.38 -15.87 -4.10
N VAL A 255 2.55 -16.01 -5.13
CA VAL A 255 3.00 -16.46 -6.47
C VAL A 255 3.94 -15.43 -7.09
N LEU A 256 3.60 -14.13 -7.03
CA LEU A 256 4.47 -13.06 -7.52
C LEU A 256 5.82 -13.05 -6.80
N SER A 257 5.80 -13.07 -5.47
CA SER A 257 7.01 -13.04 -4.64
C SER A 257 7.90 -14.24 -4.88
N PHE A 258 7.30 -15.42 -5.07
CA PHE A 258 8.01 -16.65 -5.41
C PHE A 258 8.64 -16.59 -6.81
N LEU A 259 7.88 -16.15 -7.83
CA LEU A 259 8.38 -16.01 -9.20
C LEU A 259 9.57 -15.06 -9.28
N ILE A 260 9.46 -13.84 -8.73
CA ILE A 260 10.55 -12.85 -8.77
C ILE A 260 11.80 -13.37 -8.04
N THR A 261 11.61 -14.07 -6.91
CA THR A 261 12.73 -14.69 -6.20
C THR A 261 13.42 -15.73 -7.08
N LYS A 262 12.66 -16.62 -7.72
CA LYS A 262 13.21 -17.63 -8.63
C LYS A 262 13.92 -17.04 -9.84
N LEU A 263 13.43 -15.95 -10.41
CA LEU A 263 14.09 -15.30 -11.54
C LEU A 263 15.44 -14.70 -11.14
N LEU A 264 15.49 -13.99 -10.02
CA LEU A 264 16.73 -13.36 -9.54
C LEU A 264 17.77 -14.38 -9.01
N ASP A 265 17.34 -15.61 -8.66
CA ASP A 265 18.25 -16.70 -8.30
C ASP A 265 19.02 -17.26 -9.51
N ILE A 266 18.56 -17.03 -10.75
CA ILE A 266 19.21 -17.52 -11.98
C ILE A 266 20.34 -16.57 -12.38
N LYS A 267 21.48 -16.68 -11.70
CA LYS A 267 22.68 -15.84 -11.93
C LYS A 267 23.20 -15.85 -13.37
N ASP A 268 22.92 -16.93 -14.10
CA ASP A 268 23.31 -17.11 -15.49
C ASP A 268 22.48 -16.29 -16.48
N CYS A 269 21.24 -15.97 -16.13
CA CYS A 269 20.29 -15.32 -17.03
C CYS A 269 19.97 -13.88 -16.63
N PHE A 270 20.20 -13.51 -15.36
CA PHE A 270 19.94 -12.18 -14.83
C PHE A 270 21.18 -11.61 -14.17
N ASP A 271 21.50 -10.34 -14.46
CA ASP A 271 22.58 -9.64 -13.78
C ASP A 271 22.21 -9.24 -12.36
N HIS A 272 23.23 -9.01 -11.55
CA HIS A 272 23.03 -8.45 -10.23
C HIS A 272 23.01 -6.92 -10.31
N ILE A 273 21.86 -6.31 -10.01
CA ILE A 273 21.76 -4.87 -9.79
C ILE A 273 21.78 -4.60 -8.28
N THR A 274 22.69 -3.74 -7.85
CA THR A 274 22.78 -3.33 -6.45
C THR A 274 21.46 -2.71 -5.96
N GLY A 275 20.87 -3.31 -4.91
CA GLY A 275 19.59 -2.86 -4.35
C GLY A 275 18.34 -3.45 -5.01
N CYS A 276 18.49 -4.13 -6.16
CA CYS A 276 17.42 -4.89 -6.78
C CYS A 276 17.23 -6.22 -6.03
N SER A 277 16.25 -6.25 -5.14
CA SER A 277 15.85 -7.46 -4.40
C SER A 277 14.44 -7.88 -4.82
N PRO A 278 14.06 -9.16 -4.61
CA PRO A 278 12.70 -9.60 -4.92
C PRO A 278 11.64 -8.73 -4.23
N ARG A 279 11.88 -8.39 -2.97
CA ARG A 279 11.03 -7.49 -2.19
C ARG A 279 10.92 -6.10 -2.81
N ALA A 280 12.03 -5.52 -3.27
CA ALA A 280 12.03 -4.19 -3.88
C ALA A 280 11.20 -4.15 -5.17
N ILE A 281 11.31 -5.17 -6.02
CA ILE A 281 10.50 -5.28 -7.25
C ILE A 281 9.01 -5.42 -6.91
N VAL A 282 8.65 -6.34 -6.00
CA VAL A 282 7.23 -6.59 -5.67
C VAL A 282 6.56 -5.34 -5.09
N ILE A 283 7.25 -4.64 -4.18
CA ILE A 283 6.70 -3.45 -3.52
C ILE A 283 6.69 -2.24 -4.45
N ASN A 284 7.78 -1.97 -5.17
CA ASN A 284 7.91 -0.74 -5.94
C ASN A 284 7.26 -0.85 -7.33
N GLN A 285 7.47 -1.96 -8.04
CA GLN A 285 7.00 -2.15 -9.41
C GLN A 285 5.52 -2.53 -9.47
N PHE A 286 5.13 -3.52 -8.67
CA PHE A 286 3.77 -4.08 -8.70
C PHE A 286 2.85 -3.46 -7.66
N LYS A 287 3.38 -2.65 -6.73
CA LYS A 287 2.63 -2.05 -5.61
C LYS A 287 1.87 -3.10 -4.79
N LYS A 288 2.46 -4.30 -4.64
CA LYS A 288 1.92 -5.42 -3.86
C LYS A 288 2.75 -5.65 -2.59
N SER A 289 2.16 -6.34 -1.61
CA SER A 289 2.90 -6.78 -0.43
C SER A 289 3.79 -7.99 -0.79
N TYR A 290 5.05 -7.97 -0.34
CA TYR A 290 5.94 -9.12 -0.50
C TYR A 290 5.57 -10.21 0.50
N ASP A 291 5.29 -11.41 0.02
CA ASP A 291 4.99 -12.59 0.84
C ASP A 291 6.15 -13.58 0.78
N ARG A 292 6.70 -13.93 1.96
CA ARG A 292 7.80 -14.87 2.12
C ARG A 292 7.35 -16.31 2.37
N HIS A 293 6.05 -16.55 2.54
CA HIS A 293 5.48 -17.86 2.86
C HIS A 293 5.28 -18.70 1.60
N PHE A 294 6.37 -19.12 0.97
CA PHE A 294 6.35 -19.88 -0.29
C PHE A 294 5.71 -21.27 -0.16
N GLU A 295 5.57 -21.78 1.06
CA GLU A 295 4.79 -22.97 1.37
C GLU A 295 3.30 -22.83 0.98
N ARG A 296 2.78 -21.60 0.91
CA ARG A 296 1.40 -21.30 0.50
C ARG A 296 1.20 -21.35 -1.02
N VAL A 297 2.29 -21.41 -1.80
CA VAL A 297 2.22 -21.57 -3.25
C VAL A 297 1.96 -23.04 -3.56
N ASP A 298 0.82 -23.33 -4.18
CA ASP A 298 0.45 -24.68 -4.59
C ASP A 298 1.40 -25.24 -5.66
N ASN A 299 1.36 -26.56 -5.85
CA ASN A 299 2.25 -27.26 -6.77
C ASN A 299 2.02 -26.84 -8.24
N ASN A 300 0.79 -26.50 -8.64
CA ASN A 300 0.51 -26.06 -10.00
C ASN A 300 1.22 -24.73 -10.31
N ASN A 301 1.15 -23.76 -9.39
CA ASN A 301 1.82 -22.48 -9.52
C ASN A 301 3.36 -22.61 -9.41
N LYS A 302 3.87 -23.57 -8.65
CA LYS A 302 5.31 -23.92 -8.66
C LYS A 302 5.75 -24.44 -10.03
N THR A 303 5.03 -25.40 -10.62
CA THR A 303 5.31 -25.92 -11.96
C THR A 303 5.27 -24.83 -13.03
N LYS A 304 4.28 -23.93 -12.97
CA LYS A 304 4.17 -22.77 -13.86
C LYS A 304 5.36 -21.81 -13.71
N THR A 305 5.82 -21.59 -12.47
CA THR A 305 7.02 -20.78 -12.19
C THR A 305 8.27 -21.41 -12.81
N GLU A 306 8.46 -22.73 -12.64
CA GLU A 306 9.57 -23.46 -13.27
C GLU A 306 9.51 -23.38 -14.80
N TRP A 307 8.32 -23.39 -15.36
CA TRP A 307 8.08 -23.17 -16.79
C TRP A 307 8.60 -21.80 -17.27
N ILE A 308 8.25 -20.73 -16.56
CA ILE A 308 8.75 -19.38 -16.88
C ILE A 308 10.28 -19.33 -16.79
N VAL A 309 10.86 -19.93 -15.74
CA VAL A 309 12.30 -20.03 -15.55
C VAL A 309 12.98 -20.73 -16.75
N ARG A 310 12.39 -21.82 -17.25
CA ARG A 310 12.90 -22.52 -18.44
C ARG A 310 12.80 -21.66 -19.71
N ILE A 311 11.68 -20.97 -19.92
CA ILE A 311 11.49 -20.07 -21.06
C ILE A 311 12.53 -18.95 -21.06
N LEU A 312 12.82 -18.38 -19.89
CA LEU A 312 13.81 -17.30 -19.76
C LEU A 312 15.25 -17.80 -19.69
N ASN A 313 15.50 -19.10 -19.70
CA ASN A 313 16.87 -19.62 -19.78
C ASN A 313 17.34 -19.66 -21.25
N TYR A 314 17.91 -18.54 -21.72
CA TYR A 314 18.36 -18.40 -23.12
C TYR A 314 19.58 -19.24 -23.49
N LYS A 315 20.29 -19.81 -22.50
CA LYS A 315 21.42 -20.72 -22.73
C LYS A 315 20.96 -22.12 -23.15
N VAL A 316 19.72 -22.45 -22.86
CA VAL A 316 19.10 -23.72 -23.28
C VAL A 316 18.26 -23.42 -24.53
N PRO A 317 18.47 -24.15 -25.64
CA PRO A 317 17.59 -24.06 -26.79
C PRO A 317 16.16 -24.25 -26.30
N LEU A 318 15.29 -23.29 -26.62
CA LEU A 318 13.88 -23.56 -26.54
C LEU A 318 13.63 -24.60 -27.64
N GLU A 319 13.24 -25.82 -27.25
CA GLU A 319 12.62 -26.78 -28.15
C GLU A 319 11.26 -26.22 -28.58
N LEU A 320 11.31 -25.15 -29.37
CA LEU A 320 10.19 -24.72 -30.19
C LEU A 320 10.18 -25.70 -31.37
N PRO A 321 9.07 -26.40 -31.62
CA PRO A 321 8.94 -27.17 -32.85
C PRO A 321 9.33 -26.26 -34.01
N GLN A 322 10.32 -26.67 -34.81
CA GLN A 322 10.52 -26.05 -36.12
C GLN A 322 9.29 -26.41 -36.94
N LEU A 323 8.28 -25.55 -36.90
CA LEU A 323 7.23 -25.61 -37.90
C LEU A 323 7.91 -25.35 -39.25
N PRO A 324 7.67 -26.20 -40.26
CA PRO A 324 8.23 -26.00 -41.58
C PRO A 324 7.87 -24.59 -42.04
N CYS A 325 8.89 -23.83 -42.44
CA CYS A 325 8.72 -22.50 -43.02
C CYS A 325 7.77 -22.63 -44.21
N ASN A 326 6.51 -22.30 -44.00
CA ASN A 326 5.50 -21.86 -44.98
C ASN A 326 4.13 -22.02 -44.35
N GLN A 327 3.68 -21.00 -43.62
CA GLN A 327 2.34 -20.41 -43.74
C GLN A 327 2.22 -19.31 -42.69
N GLY A 328 1.90 -18.11 -43.16
CA GLY A 328 1.36 -17.07 -42.30
C GLY A 328 0.08 -17.56 -41.63
N ASP A 329 -0.24 -16.92 -40.51
CA ASP A 329 -1.46 -17.09 -39.73
C ASP A 329 -1.44 -18.22 -38.67
N ASP A 330 -1.22 -17.74 -37.44
CA ASP A 330 -1.95 -18.10 -36.22
C ASP A 330 -2.13 -19.58 -35.85
N ILE A 331 -1.03 -20.32 -35.63
CA ILE A 331 -1.07 -21.58 -34.86
C ILE A 331 0.24 -21.76 -34.09
N SER A 332 0.34 -21.30 -32.83
CA SER A 332 1.53 -21.58 -32.00
C SER A 332 1.27 -21.90 -30.52
N ASN A 333 0.01 -22.19 -30.11
CA ASN A 333 -0.27 -22.55 -28.71
C ASN A 333 -0.55 -24.06 -28.50
N ASN A 334 -1.17 -24.75 -29.46
CA ASN A 334 -1.46 -26.19 -29.32
C ASN A 334 -0.19 -27.06 -29.45
N ALA A 335 0.71 -26.74 -30.39
CA ALA A 335 1.97 -27.46 -30.54
C ALA A 335 2.90 -27.33 -29.30
N LEU A 336 2.78 -26.22 -28.54
CA LEU A 336 3.48 -26.02 -27.28
C LEU A 336 2.83 -26.75 -26.10
N GLN A 337 1.55 -27.12 -26.15
CA GLN A 337 0.92 -27.95 -25.11
C GLN A 337 1.27 -29.44 -25.29
N GLU A 338 1.33 -29.93 -26.53
CA GLU A 338 1.54 -31.36 -26.82
C GLU A 338 2.95 -31.87 -26.50
N VAL A 339 3.99 -31.05 -26.71
CA VAL A 339 5.38 -31.41 -26.40
C VAL A 339 5.61 -31.58 -24.89
N PHE A 340 4.94 -30.76 -24.07
CA PHE A 340 5.16 -30.73 -22.63
C PHE A 340 4.14 -31.54 -21.82
N ALA A 341 3.06 -32.02 -22.46
CA ALA A 341 2.18 -33.05 -21.90
C ALA A 341 2.85 -34.44 -21.84
N GLY A 342 4.07 -34.60 -22.39
CA GLY A 342 4.82 -35.86 -22.39
C GLY A 342 4.31 -36.87 -23.43
N SER A 343 3.47 -36.44 -24.38
CA SER A 343 2.77 -37.33 -25.32
C SER A 343 3.58 -37.70 -26.57
N LEU A 344 4.82 -37.21 -26.73
CA LEU A 344 5.68 -37.61 -27.83
C LEU A 344 6.49 -38.85 -27.45
N HIS A 345 5.93 -40.02 -27.71
CA HIS A 345 6.71 -41.25 -27.82
C HIS A 345 7.71 -41.08 -28.96
N ILE A 346 9.00 -41.11 -28.61
CA ILE A 346 10.09 -41.26 -29.56
C ILE A 346 9.96 -42.66 -30.18
N THR A 347 9.39 -42.78 -31.37
CA THR A 347 9.74 -43.91 -32.26
C THR A 347 11.14 -43.65 -32.76
N LYS A 348 12.15 -44.18 -32.05
CA LYS A 348 13.50 -44.29 -32.59
C LYS A 348 13.44 -45.27 -33.75
N ASP A 349 13.89 -44.81 -34.90
CA ASP A 349 14.07 -45.58 -36.13
C ASP A 349 14.72 -46.94 -35.87
N LEU A 350 14.15 -47.98 -36.47
CA LEU A 350 14.83 -49.25 -36.69
C LEU A 350 14.76 -49.58 -38.19
N HIS A 351 15.92 -49.40 -38.83
CA HIS A 351 16.39 -50.02 -40.07
C HIS A 351 15.65 -49.74 -41.38
N LYS A 352 16.33 -48.99 -42.27
CA LYS A 352 16.66 -49.47 -43.63
C LYS A 352 17.63 -48.52 -44.34
N TYR A 353 18.91 -48.68 -44.08
CA TYR A 353 19.95 -48.61 -45.11
C TYR A 353 21.08 -49.55 -44.66
N ASN A 354 21.06 -50.77 -45.19
CA ASN A 354 22.24 -51.57 -45.46
C ASN A 354 21.89 -52.47 -46.64
N GLU A 355 22.71 -52.30 -47.69
CA GLU A 355 22.79 -53.00 -48.98
C GLU A 355 21.79 -52.62 -50.07
#